data_AF-A0A135URX0-F1
#
_entry.id   AF-A0A135URX0-F1
#
_cell.length_a   1.000
_cell.length_b   1.000
_cell.length_c   1.000
_cell.angle_alpha   90.00
_cell.angle_beta   90.00
_cell.angle_gamma   90.00
#
_symmetry.space_group_name_H-M   'P 1'
#
loop_
_entity.id
_entity.type
_entity.pdbx_description
1 polymer ?
#
loop_
_entity_poly.entity_id
_entity_poly.type
_entity_poly.pdbx_seq_one_letter_code
_entity_poly.pdbx_strand_id
1 'polypeptide(L)'
;MDSFLIRKKRKLSREEKPTEDDEPTEVKLAILSSLHPNLEQDVLLDVLLAHNGSVAESLEALKAPIPIKKSNGVNGAQSSLRHFGVRSEDSSSGPQPKKKLMSKKGATLHLYDPVDIAEHTPCTVIHNFLPPEEANDLLRELMTEAKSFEKNVTFKLFDNVVASPHTSSFYVESYDEIQTQKTDYLYNGAKLSDIRRITPQLIKVKPKVAEAVNQEIQTRIKTRYPGGKKLRYQSPKPWAPNMAFVNCYDGPQENVGWHSDQLTYLGPRAVIGSVSLGVAREFRVRRIIPKDSGGENGNSTMMTAEDADAEGQISIHLPHNSLLVMHAEMQEEWKHSIAPAQAIDPHPVAGNKRINITYRDYRADMHPRHTPKCDCGIPCVLRVVQRKKENHGKYFWMCHGGNVPGKGSCSFFQWAKFDDDGAPIWTHTTRKLNT
;
A
#
# COMPACT_ATOMS: atom_id res chain seq x y z
N MET A 1 23.22 69.70 -11.74
CA MET A 1 22.02 68.86 -11.62
C MET A 1 22.14 68.13 -10.31
N ASP A 2 21.76 68.82 -9.25
CA ASP A 2 21.72 68.30 -7.88
C ASP A 2 20.36 67.69 -7.58
N SER A 3 20.38 66.73 -6.65
CA SER A 3 19.27 66.31 -5.79
C SER A 3 18.24 65.33 -6.40
N PHE A 4 17.66 64.33 -5.73
CA PHE A 4 17.51 64.03 -4.30
C PHE A 4 17.43 62.51 -4.07
N LEU A 5 17.97 62.09 -2.94
CA LEU A 5 17.82 60.79 -2.27
C LEU A 5 16.36 60.51 -1.88
N ILE A 6 15.91 59.25 -1.90
CA ILE A 6 15.13 58.58 -0.83
C ILE A 6 15.31 57.05 -0.98
N ARG A 7 16.06 56.46 -0.06
CA ARG A 7 16.08 55.01 0.22
C ARG A 7 14.84 54.65 1.04
N LYS A 8 13.99 53.74 0.56
CA LYS A 8 13.00 53.05 1.42
C LYS A 8 13.73 52.01 2.28
N LYS A 9 13.79 52.26 3.59
CA LYS A 9 14.22 51.27 4.60
C LYS A 9 13.35 50.01 4.48
N ARG A 10 13.98 48.87 4.17
CA ARG A 10 13.38 47.54 4.32
C ARG A 10 13.17 47.30 5.82
N LYS A 11 11.92 47.11 6.25
CA LYS A 11 11.57 46.66 7.60
C LYS A 11 12.26 45.31 7.84
N LEU A 12 13.11 45.22 8.86
CA LEU A 12 13.52 43.95 9.47
C LEU A 12 12.25 43.28 10.00
N SER A 13 11.83 42.20 9.34
CA SER A 13 10.86 41.27 9.88
C SER A 13 11.51 40.56 11.05
N ARG A 14 10.85 40.62 12.21
CA ARG A 14 11.16 39.88 13.43
C ARG A 14 11.32 38.40 13.08
N GLU A 15 12.50 37.83 13.30
CA GLU A 15 12.70 36.37 13.25
C GLU A 15 11.73 35.74 14.26
N GLU A 16 10.71 35.06 13.73
CA GLU A 16 9.89 34.17 14.53
C GLU A 16 10.79 32.99 14.89
N LYS A 17 10.99 32.76 16.19
CA LYS A 17 11.63 31.53 16.67
C LYS A 17 10.85 30.35 16.10
N PRO A 18 11.52 29.34 15.50
CA PRO A 18 10.83 28.12 15.09
C PRO A 18 10.08 27.57 16.31
N THR A 19 8.84 27.16 16.09
CA THR A 19 8.09 26.47 17.14
C THR A 19 8.76 25.11 17.37
N GLU A 20 8.64 24.55 18.58
CA GLU A 20 9.26 23.27 18.96
C GLU A 20 8.90 22.11 17.99
N ASP A 21 7.80 22.27 17.24
CA ASP A 21 7.33 21.32 16.23
C ASP A 21 8.15 21.36 14.92
N ASP A 22 8.81 22.47 14.58
CA ASP A 22 9.51 22.69 13.31
C ASP A 22 11.00 22.26 13.32
N GLU A 23 11.53 21.83 14.46
CA GLU A 23 12.94 21.43 14.56
C GLU A 23 13.21 20.06 13.90
N PRO A 24 14.36 19.88 13.20
CA PRO A 24 14.74 18.60 12.63
C PRO A 24 14.83 17.50 13.70
N THR A 25 14.45 16.27 13.34
CA THR A 25 14.51 15.11 14.25
C THR A 25 15.87 14.92 14.89
N GLU A 26 16.97 15.20 14.18
CA GLU A 26 18.34 15.13 14.71
C GLU A 26 18.58 16.11 15.88
N VAL A 27 18.01 17.31 15.80
CA VAL A 27 18.10 18.33 16.86
C VAL A 27 17.28 17.89 18.06
N LYS A 28 16.06 17.40 17.83
CA LYS A 28 15.17 16.87 18.88
C LYS A 28 15.79 15.66 19.59
N LEU A 29 16.43 14.76 18.86
CA LEU A 29 17.19 13.64 19.41
C LEU A 29 18.42 14.09 20.20
N ALA A 30 19.14 15.11 19.72
CA ALA A 30 20.28 15.68 20.45
C ALA A 30 19.83 16.31 21.78
N ILE A 31 18.67 16.99 21.80
CA ILE A 31 18.08 17.55 23.03
C ILE A 31 17.73 16.42 24.01
N LEU A 32 17.02 15.38 23.56
CA LEU A 32 16.65 14.24 24.39
C LEU A 32 17.88 13.47 24.90
N SER A 33 18.90 13.28 24.06
CA SER A 33 20.15 12.58 24.40
C SER A 33 20.96 13.37 25.43
N SER A 34 20.98 14.70 25.32
CA SER A 34 21.61 15.56 26.32
C SER A 34 20.92 15.49 27.68
N LEU A 35 19.59 15.29 27.72
CA LEU A 35 18.81 15.25 28.96
C LEU A 35 18.74 13.84 29.57
N HIS A 36 18.90 12.81 28.75
CA HIS A 36 18.88 11.39 29.15
C HIS A 36 20.10 10.63 28.59
N PRO A 37 21.33 10.94 29.05
CA PRO A 37 22.56 10.37 28.48
C PRO A 37 22.74 8.87 28.70
N ASN A 38 21.93 8.27 29.58
CA ASN A 38 21.95 6.83 29.88
C ASN A 38 21.03 6.00 28.97
N LEU A 39 20.28 6.63 28.07
CA LEU A 39 19.40 5.94 27.12
C LEU A 39 20.04 5.90 25.73
N GLU A 40 19.94 4.74 25.08
CA GLU A 40 20.40 4.58 23.69
C GLU A 40 19.54 5.43 22.75
N GLN A 41 20.17 5.95 21.70
CA GLN A 41 19.53 6.87 20.75
C GLN A 41 18.27 6.27 20.09
N ASP A 42 18.26 4.96 19.87
CA ASP A 42 17.12 4.22 19.33
C ASP A 42 15.90 4.31 20.27
N VAL A 43 16.11 4.23 21.59
CA VAL A 43 15.03 4.35 22.59
C VAL A 43 14.47 5.78 22.61
N LEU A 44 15.34 6.78 22.49
CA LEU A 44 14.92 8.18 22.44
C LEU A 44 14.14 8.50 21.16
N LEU A 45 14.53 7.90 20.04
CA LEU A 45 13.79 7.98 18.78
C LEU A 45 12.41 7.32 18.89
N ASP A 46 12.32 6.17 19.56
CA ASP A 46 11.04 5.47 19.78
C ASP A 46 10.07 6.31 20.61
N VAL A 47 10.55 6.91 21.70
CA VAL A 47 9.76 7.78 22.57
C VAL A 47 9.34 9.04 21.82
N LEU A 48 10.25 9.64 21.06
CA LEU A 48 9.99 10.83 20.26
C LEU A 48 8.91 10.56 19.21
N LEU A 49 8.96 9.41 18.55
CA LEU A 49 7.96 9.00 17.55
C LEU A 49 6.62 8.64 18.19
N ALA A 50 6.61 8.02 19.37
CA ALA A 50 5.39 7.75 20.13
C ALA A 50 4.63 9.03 20.52
N HIS A 51 5.36 10.14 20.67
CA HIS A 51 4.83 11.46 21.03
C HIS A 51 4.87 12.45 19.86
N ASN A 52 4.76 11.94 18.62
CA ASN A 52 4.62 12.74 17.40
C ASN A 52 5.74 13.78 17.17
N GLY A 53 6.95 13.52 17.64
CA GLY A 53 8.06 14.46 17.50
C GLY A 53 8.05 15.60 18.51
N SER A 54 7.20 15.56 19.54
CA SER A 54 7.21 16.53 20.64
C SER A 54 8.28 16.18 21.66
N VAL A 55 9.28 17.06 21.83
CA VAL A 55 10.33 16.91 22.85
C VAL A 55 9.73 17.02 24.24
N ALA A 56 8.84 17.99 24.50
CA ALA A 56 8.15 18.15 25.76
C ALA A 56 7.37 16.88 26.20
N GLU A 57 6.52 16.33 25.32
CA GLU A 57 5.74 15.12 25.66
C GLU A 57 6.65 13.89 25.85
N SER A 58 7.73 13.81 25.06
CA SER A 58 8.75 12.75 25.19
C SER A 58 9.47 12.83 26.54
N LEU A 59 9.88 14.03 26.96
CA LEU A 59 10.52 14.24 28.27
C LEU A 59 9.60 13.89 29.43
N GLU A 60 8.30 14.19 29.33
CA GLU A 60 7.34 13.77 30.34
C GLU A 60 7.21 12.23 30.40
N ALA A 61 7.21 11.54 29.25
CA ALA A 61 7.15 10.09 29.20
C ALA A 61 8.42 9.41 29.77
N LEU A 62 9.59 10.02 29.57
CA LEU A 62 10.88 9.53 30.08
C LEU A 62 11.05 9.65 31.60
N LYS A 63 10.13 10.32 32.31
CA LYS A 63 10.11 10.37 33.79
C LYS A 63 9.60 9.08 34.44
N ALA A 64 8.86 8.25 33.70
CA ALA A 64 8.37 6.96 34.18
C ALA A 64 9.41 5.83 33.92
N PRO A 65 9.44 4.76 34.73
CA PRO A 65 10.37 3.65 34.51
C PRO A 65 10.09 2.91 33.19
N ILE A 66 11.07 2.91 32.29
CA ILE A 66 11.00 2.30 30.96
C ILE A 66 11.48 0.85 31.03
N PRO A 67 10.70 -0.15 30.58
CA PRO A 67 11.18 -1.52 30.47
C PRO A 67 12.12 -1.64 29.27
N ILE A 68 13.43 -1.66 29.53
CA ILE A 68 14.48 -1.83 28.51
C ILE A 68 14.46 -3.28 28.00
N LYS A 69 14.09 -3.49 26.73
CA LYS A 69 14.46 -4.72 25.98
C LYS A 69 15.59 -4.39 25.03
N LYS A 70 16.66 -5.19 25.08
CA LYS A 70 17.76 -5.14 24.10
C LYS A 70 17.20 -5.38 22.70
N SER A 71 17.39 -4.44 21.79
CA SER A 71 17.09 -4.63 20.37
C SER A 71 18.11 -5.61 19.78
N ASN A 72 17.65 -6.58 18.99
CA ASN A 72 18.55 -7.39 18.18
C ASN A 72 18.89 -6.54 16.94
N GLY A 73 20.09 -5.97 16.92
CA GLY A 73 20.65 -5.04 15.94
C GLY A 73 20.24 -5.23 14.47
N VAL A 74 19.10 -4.67 14.10
CA VAL A 74 18.67 -4.47 12.71
C VAL A 74 18.41 -2.97 12.51
N ASN A 75 19.19 -2.34 11.64
CA ASN A 75 18.95 -0.95 11.24
C ASN A 75 17.53 -0.83 10.64
N GLY A 76 16.66 -0.04 11.28
CA GLY A 76 15.29 0.23 10.82
C GLY A 76 14.17 -0.61 11.46
N ALA A 77 14.46 -1.46 12.45
CA ALA A 77 13.43 -2.14 13.24
C ALA A 77 13.13 -1.36 14.53
N GLN A 78 12.03 -0.61 14.54
CA GLN A 78 11.61 0.22 15.66
C GLN A 78 10.66 -0.54 16.61
N SER A 79 10.75 -0.34 17.93
CA SER A 79 9.92 -1.07 18.90
C SER A 79 8.47 -0.53 18.96
N SER A 80 7.53 -1.38 19.40
CA SER A 80 6.09 -1.02 19.46
C SER A 80 5.83 0.20 20.35
N LEU A 81 5.11 1.18 19.80
CA LEU A 81 4.73 2.45 20.45
C LEU A 81 3.83 2.23 21.69
N ARG A 82 3.26 1.03 21.84
CA ARG A 82 2.42 0.63 22.99
C ARG A 82 3.15 0.73 24.33
N HIS A 83 4.48 0.55 24.36
CA HIS A 83 5.26 0.63 25.60
C HIS A 83 5.41 2.06 26.12
N PHE A 84 5.24 3.04 25.26
CA PHE A 84 5.44 4.46 25.58
C PHE A 84 4.11 5.23 25.71
N GLY A 85 2.98 4.63 25.32
CA GLY A 85 1.64 5.23 25.39
C GLY A 85 0.87 5.03 26.71
N VAL A 86 1.46 4.44 27.76
CA VAL A 86 0.76 4.14 29.02
C VAL A 86 1.08 5.18 30.10
N ARG A 87 0.09 6.01 30.44
CA ARG A 87 0.07 6.79 31.70
C ARG A 87 -0.28 5.86 32.87
N SER A 88 0.52 5.86 33.93
CA SER A 88 0.10 5.54 35.32
C SER A 88 -0.19 6.87 36.02
N GLU A 89 -1.11 7.06 36.95
CA GLU A 89 -2.31 6.39 37.47
C GLU A 89 -3.01 7.51 38.25
N ASP A 90 -4.34 7.53 38.29
CA ASP A 90 -4.99 7.84 39.55
C ASP A 90 -6.31 7.08 39.62
N SER A 91 -6.42 6.31 40.69
CA SER A 91 -7.50 5.44 41.15
C SER A 91 -8.93 5.73 40.61
N SER A 92 -9.48 4.80 39.81
CA SER A 92 -10.86 4.29 39.95
C SER A 92 -11.18 3.23 38.88
N SER A 93 -11.82 2.16 39.33
CA SER A 93 -12.19 0.97 38.57
C SER A 93 -13.13 1.24 37.38
N GLY A 94 -12.69 0.90 36.17
CA GLY A 94 -13.53 0.76 34.97
C GLY A 94 -12.68 0.42 33.72
N PRO A 95 -13.20 -0.36 32.76
CA PRO A 95 -12.48 -0.64 31.52
C PRO A 95 -12.44 0.64 30.65
N GLN A 96 -11.33 1.36 30.70
CA GLN A 96 -11.12 2.59 29.92
C GLN A 96 -10.83 2.26 28.44
N PRO A 97 -11.34 3.06 27.48
CA PRO A 97 -11.17 2.82 26.06
C PRO A 97 -9.72 3.10 25.63
N LYS A 98 -9.10 2.15 24.94
CA LYS A 98 -7.80 2.34 24.27
C LYS A 98 -7.91 3.54 23.30
N LYS A 99 -7.12 4.60 23.50
CA LYS A 99 -7.04 5.72 22.55
C LYS A 99 -6.54 5.18 21.21
N LYS A 100 -7.36 5.25 20.17
CA LYS A 100 -6.95 4.90 18.80
C LYS A 100 -5.87 5.88 18.36
N LEU A 101 -4.71 5.37 17.94
CA LEU A 101 -3.74 6.13 17.16
C LEU A 101 -4.42 6.51 15.83
N MET A 102 -4.81 7.77 15.70
CA MET A 102 -5.50 8.29 14.51
C MET A 102 -4.57 9.28 13.81
N SER A 103 -4.41 9.12 12.50
CA SER A 103 -3.77 10.14 11.67
C SER A 103 -4.62 11.43 11.72
N LYS A 104 -4.01 12.54 12.14
CA LYS A 104 -4.64 13.87 12.06
C LYS A 104 -4.58 14.38 10.62
N LYS A 105 -5.56 15.20 10.22
CA LYS A 105 -5.59 15.85 8.90
C LYS A 105 -4.25 16.56 8.64
N GLY A 106 -3.53 16.16 7.58
CA GLY A 106 -2.24 16.72 7.20
C GLY A 106 -0.99 16.02 7.77
N ALA A 107 -1.13 15.05 8.68
CA ALA A 107 -0.02 14.29 9.25
C ALA A 107 -0.04 12.82 8.81
N THR A 108 1.13 12.29 8.43
CA THR A 108 1.30 10.86 8.10
C THR A 108 1.57 10.08 9.38
N LEU A 109 0.77 9.05 9.66
CA LEU A 109 1.05 8.15 10.76
C LEU A 109 2.06 7.09 10.30
N HIS A 110 3.27 7.12 10.83
CA HIS A 110 4.30 6.11 10.51
C HIS A 110 4.18 4.92 11.45
N LEU A 111 4.05 3.71 10.89
CA LEU A 111 3.98 2.45 11.62
C LEU A 111 5.16 1.55 11.23
N TYR A 112 5.74 0.93 12.26
CA TYR A 112 6.89 0.04 12.15
C TYR A 112 6.59 -1.33 12.75
N ASP A 113 5.87 -1.37 13.87
CA ASP A 113 5.56 -2.60 14.57
C ASP A 113 4.42 -3.40 13.87
N PRO A 114 4.61 -4.71 13.62
CA PRO A 114 3.60 -5.56 13.00
C PRO A 114 2.22 -5.59 13.68
N VAL A 115 2.17 -5.49 15.02
CA VAL A 115 0.91 -5.52 15.77
C VAL A 115 0.13 -4.23 15.55
N ASP A 116 0.82 -3.09 15.60
CA ASP A 116 0.22 -1.78 15.34
C ASP A 116 -0.23 -1.67 13.87
N ILE A 117 0.57 -2.15 12.91
CA ILE A 117 0.18 -2.23 11.49
C ILE A 117 -1.11 -3.04 11.33
N ALA A 118 -1.18 -4.24 11.92
CA ALA A 118 -2.34 -5.11 11.83
C ALA A 118 -3.58 -4.56 12.55
N GLU A 119 -3.42 -3.71 13.56
CA GLU A 119 -4.52 -3.06 14.26
C GLU A 119 -5.11 -1.87 13.50
N HIS A 120 -4.25 -1.08 12.86
CA HIS A 120 -4.64 0.19 12.23
C HIS A 120 -4.90 0.10 10.72
N THR A 121 -4.53 -1.02 10.10
CA THR A 121 -4.63 -1.20 8.64
C THR A 121 -5.22 -2.58 8.29
N PRO A 122 -5.68 -2.77 7.04
CA PRO A 122 -5.99 -4.09 6.48
C PRO A 122 -4.74 -4.89 6.07
N CYS A 123 -3.59 -4.60 6.66
CA CYS A 123 -2.33 -5.24 6.31
C CYS A 123 -1.72 -5.99 7.51
N THR A 124 -0.92 -7.01 7.23
CA THR A 124 -0.03 -7.64 8.21
C THR A 124 1.38 -7.67 7.66
N VAL A 125 2.39 -7.48 8.51
CA VAL A 125 3.80 -7.54 8.11
C VAL A 125 4.53 -8.62 8.90
N ILE A 126 5.34 -9.40 8.22
CA ILE A 126 6.29 -10.35 8.79
C ILE A 126 7.69 -9.89 8.36
N HIS A 127 8.45 -9.35 9.31
CA HIS A 127 9.86 -8.98 9.07
C HIS A 127 10.77 -10.20 9.12
N ASN A 128 11.92 -10.12 8.46
CA ASN A 128 12.88 -11.22 8.34
C ASN A 128 12.21 -12.53 7.90
N PHE A 129 11.31 -12.41 6.92
CA PHE A 129 10.39 -13.48 6.54
C PHE A 129 11.13 -14.74 6.04
N LEU A 130 12.12 -14.56 5.16
CA LEU A 130 12.94 -15.66 4.66
C LEU A 130 14.22 -15.82 5.48
N PRO A 131 14.84 -17.01 5.49
CA PRO A 131 16.22 -17.15 5.94
C PRO A 131 17.13 -16.14 5.20
N PRO A 132 18.10 -15.48 5.87
CA PRO A 132 18.89 -14.41 5.27
C PRO A 132 19.58 -14.77 3.96
N GLU A 133 20.14 -15.98 3.86
CA GLU A 133 20.77 -16.46 2.62
C GLU A 133 19.76 -16.60 1.48
N GLU A 134 18.57 -17.13 1.75
CA GLU A 134 17.53 -17.25 0.73
C GLU A 134 17.01 -15.88 0.27
N ALA A 135 16.88 -14.92 1.18
CA ALA A 135 16.49 -13.55 0.85
C ALA A 135 17.54 -12.88 -0.06
N ASN A 136 18.82 -13.08 0.24
CA ASN A 136 19.93 -12.55 -0.54
C ASN A 136 20.07 -13.23 -1.90
N ASP A 137 19.90 -14.54 -1.99
CA ASP A 137 19.92 -15.28 -3.25
C ASP A 137 18.79 -14.83 -4.18
N LEU A 138 17.57 -14.74 -3.65
CA LEU A 138 16.42 -14.22 -4.38
C LEU A 138 16.66 -12.77 -4.84
N LEU A 139 17.22 -11.93 -3.97
CA LEU A 139 17.57 -10.55 -4.31
C LEU A 139 18.60 -10.49 -5.44
N ARG A 140 19.68 -11.29 -5.40
CA ARG A 140 20.71 -11.31 -6.44
C ARG A 140 20.18 -11.78 -7.79
N GLU A 141 19.33 -12.80 -7.79
CA GLU A 141 18.67 -13.31 -8.99
C GLU A 141 17.78 -12.23 -9.62
N LEU A 142 16.90 -11.62 -8.82
CA LEU A 142 15.96 -10.61 -9.33
C LEU A 142 16.65 -9.28 -9.69
N MET A 143 17.74 -8.91 -9.02
CA MET A 143 18.57 -7.78 -9.44
C MET A 143 19.24 -8.02 -10.79
N THR A 144 19.53 -9.28 -11.12
CA THR A 144 20.05 -9.65 -12.44
C THR A 144 18.95 -9.57 -13.49
N GLU A 145 17.77 -10.12 -13.19
CA GLU A 145 16.58 -10.02 -14.04
C GLU A 145 16.15 -8.56 -14.31
N ALA A 146 16.20 -7.71 -13.28
CA ALA A 146 15.77 -6.31 -13.36
C ALA A 146 16.58 -5.47 -14.36
N LYS A 147 17.80 -5.90 -14.71
CA LYS A 147 18.62 -5.20 -15.73
C LYS A 147 17.94 -5.19 -17.10
N SER A 148 17.10 -6.17 -17.39
CA SER A 148 16.40 -6.32 -18.66
C SER A 148 14.91 -6.01 -18.57
N PHE A 149 14.40 -5.52 -17.44
CA PHE A 149 12.99 -5.14 -17.35
C PHE A 149 12.67 -4.04 -18.36
N GLU A 150 11.48 -4.11 -18.93
CA GLU A 150 11.00 -3.11 -19.87
C GLU A 150 10.96 -1.73 -19.21
N LYS A 151 11.59 -0.75 -19.86
CA LYS A 151 11.62 0.65 -19.44
C LYS A 151 10.55 1.43 -20.19
N ASN A 152 10.03 2.48 -19.55
CA ASN A 152 9.07 3.41 -20.15
C ASN A 152 7.76 2.74 -20.62
N VAL A 153 7.29 1.71 -19.91
CA VAL A 153 5.95 1.15 -20.15
C VAL A 153 4.93 2.27 -19.97
N THR A 154 4.27 2.64 -21.06
CA THR A 154 3.29 3.74 -21.07
C THR A 154 1.87 3.21 -20.87
N PHE A 155 1.07 3.97 -20.14
CA PHE A 155 -0.34 3.69 -19.95
C PHE A 155 -1.13 5.01 -19.94
N LYS A 156 -2.44 4.91 -20.15
CA LYS A 156 -3.31 6.09 -20.22
C LYS A 156 -3.98 6.35 -18.87
N LEU A 157 -3.71 7.52 -18.30
CA LEU A 157 -4.26 8.01 -17.03
C LEU A 157 -4.87 9.40 -17.24
N PHE A 158 -6.20 9.53 -17.06
CA PHE A 158 -6.95 10.78 -17.28
C PHE A 158 -6.65 11.43 -18.64
N ASP A 159 -6.75 10.64 -19.71
CA ASP A 159 -6.44 11.02 -21.08
C ASP A 159 -4.98 11.35 -21.41
N ASN A 160 -4.09 11.37 -20.42
CA ASN A 160 -2.66 11.53 -20.64
C ASN A 160 -1.97 10.18 -20.76
N VAL A 161 -1.04 10.07 -21.72
CA VAL A 161 -0.11 8.94 -21.80
C VAL A 161 1.04 9.23 -20.84
N VAL A 162 1.17 8.41 -19.80
CA VAL A 162 2.20 8.54 -18.78
C VAL A 162 3.08 7.29 -18.78
N ALA A 163 4.35 7.43 -18.40
CA ALA A 163 5.26 6.31 -18.20
C ALA A 163 5.36 5.97 -16.71
N SER A 164 5.43 4.67 -16.39
CA SER A 164 5.80 4.26 -15.04
C SER A 164 7.23 4.71 -14.72
N PRO A 165 7.48 5.35 -13.56
CA PRO A 165 8.84 5.73 -13.17
C PRO A 165 9.66 4.53 -12.70
N HIS A 166 9.02 3.43 -12.31
CA HIS A 166 9.70 2.17 -11.93
C HIS A 166 9.56 1.12 -13.02
N THR A 167 10.48 0.17 -13.03
CA THR A 167 10.47 -0.96 -13.99
C THR A 167 9.82 -2.20 -13.38
N SER A 168 9.28 -3.06 -14.23
CA SER A 168 8.57 -4.26 -13.75
C SER A 168 8.58 -5.38 -14.78
N SER A 169 8.44 -6.62 -14.30
CA SER A 169 8.16 -7.79 -15.14
C SER A 169 7.17 -8.75 -14.44
N PHE A 170 6.48 -9.54 -15.25
CA PHE A 170 5.45 -10.47 -14.81
C PHE A 170 5.94 -11.92 -14.93
N TYR A 171 5.76 -12.73 -13.88
CA TYR A 171 6.24 -14.10 -13.82
C TYR A 171 5.10 -15.11 -13.62
N VAL A 172 5.13 -16.21 -14.39
CA VAL A 172 4.19 -17.36 -14.31
C VAL A 172 4.93 -18.70 -14.45
N GLU A 173 4.28 -19.81 -14.09
CA GLU A 173 4.96 -21.10 -13.92
C GLU A 173 5.32 -21.80 -15.23
N SER A 174 4.39 -21.79 -16.18
CA SER A 174 4.48 -22.55 -17.42
C SER A 174 4.53 -21.66 -18.66
N TYR A 175 5.09 -22.20 -19.74
CA TYR A 175 5.08 -21.52 -21.04
C TYR A 175 3.66 -21.33 -21.58
N ASP A 176 2.75 -22.27 -21.30
CA ASP A 176 1.36 -22.15 -21.69
C ASP A 176 0.71 -20.95 -20.98
N GLU A 177 0.96 -20.77 -19.69
CA GLU A 177 0.52 -19.58 -18.95
C GLU A 177 1.14 -18.29 -19.48
N ILE A 178 2.41 -18.29 -19.90
CA ILE A 178 3.01 -17.11 -20.55
C ILE A 178 2.21 -16.74 -21.79
N GLN A 179 1.88 -17.72 -22.63
CA GLN A 179 1.08 -17.48 -23.83
C GLN A 179 -0.32 -16.99 -23.47
N THR A 180 -1.03 -17.67 -22.57
CA THR A 180 -2.36 -17.26 -22.13
C THR A 180 -2.34 -15.83 -21.56
N GLN A 181 -1.36 -15.47 -20.73
CA GLN A 181 -1.22 -14.12 -20.19
C GLN A 181 -0.96 -13.08 -21.29
N LYS A 182 -0.11 -13.39 -22.28
CA LYS A 182 0.14 -12.50 -23.43
C LYS A 182 -1.09 -12.36 -24.34
N THR A 183 -1.91 -13.41 -24.48
CA THR A 183 -3.02 -13.43 -25.42
C THR A 183 -4.31 -12.90 -24.83
N ASP A 184 -4.63 -13.29 -23.60
CA ASP A 184 -5.98 -13.23 -23.05
C ASP A 184 -6.14 -12.19 -21.94
N TYR A 185 -5.05 -11.84 -21.24
CA TYR A 185 -5.09 -10.93 -20.11
C TYR A 185 -4.74 -9.49 -20.51
N LEU A 186 -5.46 -8.54 -19.92
CA LEU A 186 -5.24 -7.11 -20.08
C LEU A 186 -4.89 -6.49 -18.74
N TYR A 187 -3.76 -5.78 -18.69
CA TYR A 187 -3.31 -5.02 -17.55
C TYR A 187 -3.34 -3.53 -17.89
N ASN A 188 -4.07 -2.73 -17.11
CA ASN A 188 -4.30 -1.30 -17.40
C ASN A 188 -4.79 -1.04 -18.85
N GLY A 189 -5.52 -1.99 -19.43
CA GLY A 189 -6.08 -1.90 -20.77
C GLY A 189 -5.14 -2.34 -21.89
N ALA A 190 -3.88 -2.67 -21.58
CA ALA A 190 -2.90 -3.15 -22.56
C ALA A 190 -2.50 -4.60 -22.27
N LYS A 191 -1.99 -5.29 -23.30
CA LYS A 191 -1.32 -6.58 -23.11
C LYS A 191 0.06 -6.35 -22.53
N LEU A 192 0.45 -7.18 -21.57
CA LEU A 192 1.81 -7.16 -21.05
C LEU A 192 2.75 -7.78 -22.09
N SER A 193 3.83 -7.06 -22.42
CA SER A 193 4.89 -7.50 -23.33
C SER A 193 5.93 -8.35 -22.60
N ASP A 194 6.36 -7.91 -21.42
CA ASP A 194 7.37 -8.57 -20.59
C ASP A 194 6.71 -9.56 -19.59
N ILE A 195 6.40 -10.76 -20.11
CA ILE A 195 5.96 -11.92 -19.31
C ILE A 195 7.02 -13.01 -19.41
N ARG A 196 7.52 -13.44 -18.26
CA ARG A 196 8.64 -14.37 -18.08
C ARG A 196 8.20 -15.64 -17.36
N ARG A 197 9.02 -16.67 -17.50
CA ARG A 197 8.89 -17.88 -16.70
C ARG A 197 9.43 -17.62 -15.30
N ILE A 198 8.73 -18.12 -14.29
CA ILE A 198 9.16 -18.07 -12.89
C ILE A 198 10.59 -18.60 -12.74
N THR A 199 11.40 -17.87 -11.97
CA THR A 199 12.81 -18.18 -11.77
C THR A 199 13.01 -19.24 -10.68
N PRO A 200 14.19 -19.91 -10.63
CA PRO A 200 14.50 -20.88 -9.59
C PRO A 200 14.27 -20.39 -8.15
N GLN A 201 14.71 -19.17 -7.78
CA GLN A 201 14.49 -18.69 -6.42
C GLN A 201 13.02 -18.33 -6.17
N LEU A 202 12.31 -17.79 -7.16
CA LEU A 202 10.87 -17.55 -7.04
C LEU A 202 10.09 -18.85 -6.83
N ILE A 203 10.44 -19.95 -7.54
CA ILE A 203 9.85 -21.29 -7.33
C ILE A 203 10.05 -21.74 -5.88
N LYS A 204 11.28 -21.58 -5.36
CA LYS A 204 11.64 -21.98 -3.99
C LYS A 204 10.87 -21.20 -2.93
N VAL A 205 10.67 -19.90 -3.13
CA VAL A 205 10.04 -18.98 -2.16
C VAL A 205 8.52 -18.99 -2.22
N LYS A 206 7.92 -19.19 -3.40
CA LYS A 206 6.46 -19.22 -3.61
C LYS A 206 5.69 -20.07 -2.58
N PRO A 207 6.04 -21.35 -2.29
CA PRO A 207 5.29 -22.15 -1.32
C PRO A 207 5.35 -21.59 0.10
N LYS A 208 6.47 -20.99 0.52
CA LYS A 208 6.61 -20.35 1.84
C LYS A 208 5.70 -19.13 1.96
N VAL A 209 5.63 -18.33 0.90
CA VAL A 209 4.71 -17.18 0.82
C VAL A 209 3.26 -17.66 0.88
N ALA A 210 2.91 -18.69 0.11
CA ALA A 210 1.57 -19.27 0.13
C ALA A 210 1.17 -19.75 1.52
N GLU A 211 2.05 -20.47 2.21
CA GLU A 211 1.81 -20.94 3.58
C GLU A 211 1.60 -19.77 4.55
N ALA A 212 2.51 -18.81 4.58
CA ALA A 212 2.43 -17.67 5.49
C ALA A 212 1.19 -16.79 5.23
N VAL A 213 0.87 -16.52 3.96
CA VAL A 213 -0.34 -15.75 3.61
C VAL A 213 -1.61 -16.49 4.05
N ASN A 214 -1.69 -17.81 3.84
CA ASN A 214 -2.84 -18.60 4.30
C ASN A 214 -2.97 -18.59 5.83
N GLN A 215 -1.85 -18.70 6.56
CA GLN A 215 -1.86 -18.58 8.02
C GLN A 215 -2.38 -17.20 8.46
N GLU A 216 -1.90 -16.12 7.84
CA GLU A 216 -2.36 -14.76 8.16
C GLU A 216 -3.82 -14.52 7.80
N ILE A 217 -4.33 -15.10 6.71
CA ILE A 217 -5.77 -15.08 6.39
C ILE A 217 -6.58 -15.68 7.54
N GLN A 218 -6.19 -16.86 8.04
CA GLN A 218 -6.90 -17.51 9.14
C GLN A 218 -6.80 -16.70 10.45
N THR A 219 -5.62 -16.17 10.76
CA THR A 219 -5.41 -15.28 11.92
C THR A 219 -6.30 -14.05 11.84
N ARG A 220 -6.35 -13.38 10.68
CA ARG A 220 -7.18 -12.19 10.46
C ARG A 220 -8.66 -12.49 10.61
N ILE A 221 -9.13 -13.59 10.02
CA ILE A 221 -10.52 -14.06 10.14
C ILE A 221 -10.86 -14.27 11.62
N LYS A 222 -10.03 -15.02 12.35
CA LYS A 222 -10.29 -15.38 13.76
C LYS A 222 -10.27 -14.17 14.69
N THR A 223 -9.37 -13.20 14.46
CA THR A 223 -9.07 -12.14 15.43
C THR A 223 -9.66 -10.78 15.10
N ARG A 224 -9.94 -10.50 13.83
CA ARG A 224 -10.36 -9.15 13.37
C ARG A 224 -11.71 -9.11 12.68
N TYR A 225 -12.15 -10.20 12.05
CA TYR A 225 -13.42 -10.19 11.31
C TYR A 225 -14.64 -10.50 12.20
N PRO A 226 -15.82 -9.96 11.84
CA PRO A 226 -17.03 -10.16 12.62
C PRO A 226 -17.36 -11.62 12.86
N GLY A 227 -17.48 -11.99 14.14
CA GLY A 227 -17.83 -13.35 14.56
C GLY A 227 -16.79 -14.42 14.22
N GLY A 228 -15.54 -14.04 13.92
CA GLY A 228 -14.49 -14.99 13.56
C GLY A 228 -14.72 -15.65 12.20
N LYS A 229 -15.47 -15.00 11.29
CA LYS A 229 -15.86 -15.54 9.98
C LYS A 229 -15.28 -14.71 8.84
N LYS A 230 -15.06 -15.37 7.71
CA LYS A 230 -14.64 -14.71 6.47
C LYS A 230 -15.63 -13.61 6.06
N LEU A 231 -15.14 -12.60 5.37
CA LEU A 231 -16.01 -11.55 4.83
C LEU A 231 -16.89 -12.10 3.70
N ARG A 232 -18.03 -11.45 3.46
CA ARG A 232 -18.84 -11.73 2.28
C ARG A 232 -18.02 -11.47 1.01
N TYR A 233 -18.14 -12.38 0.04
CA TYR A 233 -17.38 -12.43 -1.21
C TYR A 233 -15.92 -12.88 -1.08
N GLN A 234 -15.41 -13.10 0.15
CA GLN A 234 -14.08 -13.66 0.33
C GLN A 234 -14.11 -15.16 0.03
N SER A 235 -13.21 -15.62 -0.85
CA SER A 235 -13.06 -17.05 -1.15
C SER A 235 -12.70 -17.85 0.10
N PRO A 236 -13.32 -19.02 0.35
CA PRO A 236 -12.92 -19.92 1.43
C PRO A 236 -11.75 -20.84 1.03
N LYS A 237 -11.40 -20.90 -0.26
CA LYS A 237 -10.33 -21.76 -0.75
C LYS A 237 -8.97 -21.26 -0.26
N PRO A 238 -8.00 -22.16 -0.03
CA PRO A 238 -6.62 -21.76 0.21
C PRO A 238 -6.13 -20.81 -0.88
N TRP A 239 -5.51 -19.72 -0.47
CA TRP A 239 -4.89 -18.77 -1.37
C TRP A 239 -3.68 -19.42 -2.05
N ALA A 240 -3.67 -19.46 -3.37
CA ALA A 240 -2.65 -20.15 -4.15
C ALA A 240 -2.08 -19.19 -5.21
N PRO A 241 -0.92 -18.56 -4.95
CA PRO A 241 -0.39 -17.59 -5.90
C PRO A 241 0.06 -18.30 -7.18
N ASN A 242 -0.49 -17.86 -8.30
CA ASN A 242 -0.21 -18.39 -9.63
C ASN A 242 0.49 -17.38 -10.54
N MET A 243 0.76 -16.18 -10.02
CA MET A 243 1.56 -15.17 -10.69
C MET A 243 2.32 -14.31 -9.69
N ALA A 244 3.39 -13.68 -10.18
CA ALA A 244 4.15 -12.69 -9.41
C ALA A 244 4.48 -11.48 -10.28
N PHE A 245 4.18 -10.28 -9.78
CA PHE A 245 4.59 -9.02 -10.39
C PHE A 245 5.83 -8.49 -9.67
N VAL A 246 6.97 -8.46 -10.35
CA VAL A 246 8.23 -7.99 -9.77
C VAL A 246 8.47 -6.55 -10.20
N ASN A 247 8.54 -5.64 -9.23
CA ASN A 247 8.84 -4.23 -9.41
C ASN A 247 10.28 -3.94 -8.95
N CYS A 248 11.03 -3.19 -9.73
CA CYS A 248 12.32 -2.63 -9.35
C CYS A 248 12.21 -1.10 -9.26
N TYR A 249 12.45 -0.58 -8.06
CA TYR A 249 12.56 0.85 -7.80
C TYR A 249 14.04 1.21 -7.69
N ASP A 250 14.56 1.94 -8.67
CA ASP A 250 15.95 2.40 -8.76
C ASP A 250 16.11 3.80 -8.14
N GLY A 251 16.43 3.81 -6.85
CA GLY A 251 16.67 5.05 -6.13
C GLY A 251 15.42 5.67 -5.48
N PRO A 252 15.59 6.86 -4.88
CA PRO A 252 14.60 7.42 -3.96
C PRO A 252 13.38 8.02 -4.66
N GLN A 253 13.50 8.45 -5.92
CA GLN A 253 12.44 9.15 -6.64
C GLN A 253 11.42 8.23 -7.32
N GLU A 254 11.82 6.99 -7.66
CA GLU A 254 10.90 6.03 -8.28
C GLU A 254 9.80 5.62 -7.31
N ASN A 255 8.56 5.60 -7.79
CA ASN A 255 7.37 5.51 -6.95
C ASN A 255 6.21 4.82 -7.68
N VAL A 256 5.11 4.58 -6.97
CA VAL A 256 3.82 4.26 -7.59
C VAL A 256 2.73 5.02 -6.85
N GLY A 257 1.94 5.80 -7.59
CA GLY A 257 0.88 6.64 -7.02
C GLY A 257 -0.28 5.83 -6.41
N TRP A 258 -1.22 6.54 -5.79
CA TRP A 258 -2.37 5.95 -5.10
C TRP A 258 -3.25 5.10 -6.01
N HIS A 259 -3.33 3.80 -5.72
CA HIS A 259 -4.17 2.85 -6.46
C HIS A 259 -4.74 1.76 -5.55
N SER A 260 -5.64 0.97 -6.12
CA SER A 260 -6.05 -0.33 -5.62
C SER A 260 -5.78 -1.33 -6.75
N ASP A 261 -5.43 -2.57 -6.40
CA ASP A 261 -5.16 -3.60 -7.41
C ASP A 261 -6.42 -3.89 -8.24
N GLN A 262 -6.24 -4.13 -9.54
CA GLN A 262 -7.36 -4.37 -10.44
C GLN A 262 -8.02 -5.71 -10.16
N LEU A 263 -9.33 -5.68 -9.86
CA LEU A 263 -10.08 -6.85 -9.43
C LEU A 263 -10.51 -7.80 -10.56
N THR A 264 -10.34 -7.42 -11.83
CA THR A 264 -10.89 -8.15 -13.00
C THR A 264 -10.62 -9.65 -12.95
N TYR A 265 -9.38 -10.05 -12.63
CA TYR A 265 -8.98 -11.46 -12.60
C TYR A 265 -8.77 -11.99 -11.17
N LEU A 266 -8.67 -11.09 -10.19
CA LEU A 266 -8.55 -11.42 -8.77
C LEU A 266 -9.92 -11.75 -8.15
N GLY A 267 -10.99 -11.16 -8.68
CA GLY A 267 -12.31 -11.20 -8.08
C GLY A 267 -12.46 -10.28 -6.87
N PRO A 268 -13.65 -10.28 -6.24
CA PRO A 268 -13.91 -9.52 -5.04
C PRO A 268 -13.09 -10.05 -3.85
N ARG A 269 -12.77 -9.16 -2.90
CA ARG A 269 -12.15 -9.47 -1.60
C ARG A 269 -10.84 -10.25 -1.72
N ALA A 270 -10.03 -9.89 -2.72
CA ALA A 270 -8.78 -10.54 -3.03
C ALA A 270 -7.71 -10.26 -1.97
N VAL A 271 -6.92 -11.29 -1.66
CA VAL A 271 -5.73 -11.21 -0.80
C VAL A 271 -4.49 -11.17 -1.68
N ILE A 272 -3.51 -10.34 -1.30
CA ILE A 272 -2.24 -10.17 -2.04
C ILE A 272 -1.08 -10.31 -1.06
N GLY A 273 -0.07 -11.10 -1.43
CA GLY A 273 1.18 -11.24 -0.69
C GLY A 273 2.31 -10.46 -1.38
N SER A 274 3.05 -9.63 -0.65
CA SER A 274 4.10 -8.77 -1.18
C SER A 274 5.40 -8.95 -0.42
N VAL A 275 6.45 -9.44 -1.08
CA VAL A 275 7.80 -9.57 -0.49
C VAL A 275 8.66 -8.39 -0.93
N SER A 276 9.24 -7.67 0.03
CA SER A 276 10.15 -6.54 -0.19
C SER A 276 11.59 -6.92 0.09
N LEU A 277 12.51 -6.63 -0.82
CA LEU A 277 13.95 -6.89 -0.72
C LEU A 277 14.76 -5.66 -1.14
N GLY A 278 15.94 -5.50 -0.56
CA GLY A 278 16.83 -4.38 -0.83
C GLY A 278 16.53 -3.17 0.07
N VAL A 279 16.59 -1.97 -0.50
CA VAL A 279 16.39 -0.71 0.25
C VAL A 279 14.99 -0.63 0.86
N ALA A 280 14.92 -0.15 2.10
CA ALA A 280 13.67 0.10 2.79
C ALA A 280 12.88 1.22 2.12
N ARG A 281 11.57 1.03 1.94
CA ARG A 281 10.66 2.08 1.41
C ARG A 281 9.35 2.10 2.17
N GLU A 282 8.68 3.23 2.06
CA GLU A 282 7.37 3.48 2.66
C GLU A 282 6.24 2.98 1.75
N PHE A 283 5.50 1.97 2.23
CA PHE A 283 4.22 1.57 1.68
C PHE A 283 3.12 2.34 2.39
N ARG A 284 2.55 3.34 1.70
CA ARG A 284 1.51 4.18 2.29
C ARG A 284 0.14 3.63 1.97
N VAL A 285 -0.75 3.64 2.95
CA VAL A 285 -2.18 3.30 2.82
C VAL A 285 -3.05 4.46 3.24
N ARG A 286 -4.20 4.62 2.59
CA ARG A 286 -5.25 5.56 3.02
C ARG A 286 -6.63 4.98 2.75
N ARG A 287 -7.57 5.26 3.64
CA ARG A 287 -8.94 4.76 3.54
C ARG A 287 -9.74 5.54 2.50
N ILE A 288 -10.70 4.88 1.88
CA ILE A 288 -11.64 5.51 0.95
C ILE A 288 -12.93 5.78 1.70
N ILE A 289 -13.33 7.05 1.76
CA ILE A 289 -14.52 7.49 2.48
C ILE A 289 -15.67 7.71 1.49
N PRO A 290 -16.81 7.01 1.65
CA PRO A 290 -18.00 7.29 0.86
C PRO A 290 -18.61 8.63 1.26
N LYS A 291 -19.09 9.41 0.28
CA LYS A 291 -19.84 10.66 0.52
C LYS A 291 -21.35 10.42 0.37
N ASP A 292 -22.13 11.13 1.18
CA ASP A 292 -23.59 11.21 1.06
C ASP A 292 -23.97 12.05 -0.17
N SER A 293 -24.81 11.51 -1.05
CA SER A 293 -25.45 12.26 -2.14
C SER A 293 -26.54 13.17 -1.54
N GLY A 294 -26.20 14.33 -0.98
CA GLY A 294 -27.23 15.10 -0.25
C GLY A 294 -26.86 16.49 0.28
N GLY A 295 -26.11 17.29 -0.48
CA GLY A 295 -26.05 18.73 -0.26
C GLY A 295 -26.81 19.46 -1.36
N GLU A 296 -27.99 20.03 -1.05
CA GLU A 296 -28.94 20.73 -1.93
C GLU A 296 -28.43 22.02 -2.62
N ASN A 297 -27.12 22.24 -2.74
CA ASN A 297 -26.60 23.35 -3.53
C ASN A 297 -25.76 22.80 -4.68
N GLY A 298 -26.38 22.75 -5.86
CA GLY A 298 -25.88 22.19 -7.12
C GLY A 298 -24.63 22.84 -7.72
N ASN A 299 -23.59 23.07 -6.92
CA ASN A 299 -22.23 23.23 -7.43
C ASN A 299 -21.51 21.89 -7.31
N SER A 300 -21.54 21.13 -8.41
CA SER A 300 -20.66 19.97 -8.61
C SER A 300 -19.23 20.46 -8.81
N THR A 301 -18.60 20.99 -7.76
CA THR A 301 -17.17 21.28 -7.77
C THR A 301 -16.43 19.95 -7.82
N MET A 302 -15.65 19.73 -8.90
CA MET A 302 -14.75 18.60 -9.01
C MET A 302 -13.86 18.53 -7.76
N MET A 303 -13.81 17.38 -7.10
CA MET A 303 -12.95 17.19 -5.93
C MET A 303 -11.49 17.16 -6.35
N THR A 304 -10.69 18.00 -5.71
CA THR A 304 -9.23 18.02 -5.76
C THR A 304 -8.65 16.88 -4.91
N ALA A 305 -7.36 16.61 -5.07
CA ALA A 305 -6.66 15.57 -4.32
C ALA A 305 -6.72 15.80 -2.79
N GLU A 306 -6.90 17.04 -2.35
CA GLU A 306 -6.91 17.48 -0.95
C GLU A 306 -8.06 16.89 -0.10
N ASP A 307 -9.19 16.54 -0.73
CA ASP A 307 -10.38 16.02 -0.03
C ASP A 307 -10.23 14.56 0.44
N ALA A 308 -9.31 13.79 -0.17
CA ALA A 308 -9.07 12.39 0.16
C ALA A 308 -8.15 12.21 1.38
N ASP A 309 -7.50 13.29 1.83
CA ASP A 309 -6.56 13.28 2.95
C ASP A 309 -7.23 13.59 4.30
N ALA A 310 -8.57 13.64 4.32
CA ALA A 310 -9.37 14.01 5.50
C ALA A 310 -9.25 13.01 6.67
N GLU A 311 -8.99 11.73 6.42
CA GLU A 311 -8.68 10.73 7.48
C GLU A 311 -7.17 10.55 7.71
N GLY A 312 -6.32 11.25 6.95
CA GLY A 312 -4.87 11.07 6.97
C GLY A 312 -4.39 9.79 6.28
N GLN A 313 -3.07 9.64 6.18
CA GLN A 313 -2.42 8.50 5.54
C GLN A 313 -1.54 7.76 6.55
N ILE A 314 -1.41 6.45 6.40
CA ILE A 314 -0.58 5.60 7.24
C ILE A 314 0.60 5.12 6.39
N SER A 315 1.83 5.31 6.87
CA SER A 315 3.06 4.85 6.21
C SER A 315 3.58 3.60 6.92
N ILE A 316 3.60 2.48 6.20
CA ILE A 316 4.15 1.21 6.67
C ILE A 316 5.58 1.09 6.14
N HIS A 317 6.56 0.99 7.04
CA HIS A 317 7.95 0.79 6.64
C HIS A 317 8.21 -0.66 6.28
N LEU A 318 8.73 -0.89 5.08
CA LEU A 318 9.07 -2.22 4.58
C LEU A 318 10.58 -2.32 4.38
N PRO A 319 11.35 -2.74 5.39
CA PRO A 319 12.77 -3.03 5.25
C PRO A 319 13.00 -4.30 4.42
N HIS A 320 14.28 -4.56 4.11
CA HIS A 320 14.71 -5.78 3.46
C HIS A 320 14.08 -7.02 4.11
N ASN A 321 13.64 -7.97 3.28
CA ASN A 321 13.09 -9.26 3.70
C ASN A 321 11.82 -9.14 4.56
N SER A 322 10.89 -8.27 4.13
CA SER A 322 9.56 -8.14 4.76
C SER A 322 8.48 -8.71 3.84
N LEU A 323 7.63 -9.58 4.38
CA LEU A 323 6.38 -10.01 3.75
C LEU A 323 5.23 -9.14 4.26
N LEU A 324 4.57 -8.40 3.38
CA LEU A 324 3.33 -7.68 3.62
C LEU A 324 2.16 -8.49 3.05
N VAL A 325 1.15 -8.78 3.87
CA VAL A 325 -0.13 -9.37 3.45
C VAL A 325 -1.17 -8.26 3.41
N MET A 326 -1.73 -8.00 2.23
CA MET A 326 -2.91 -7.14 2.07
C MET A 326 -4.17 -8.01 2.18
N HIS A 327 -4.95 -7.83 3.24
CA HIS A 327 -6.14 -8.63 3.51
C HIS A 327 -7.34 -8.23 2.64
N ALA A 328 -8.39 -9.06 2.72
CA ALA A 328 -9.55 -9.08 1.83
C ALA A 328 -10.25 -7.73 1.66
N GLU A 329 -10.18 -6.82 2.63
CA GLU A 329 -10.80 -5.50 2.56
C GLU A 329 -9.95 -4.41 1.90
N MET A 330 -8.67 -4.69 1.65
CA MET A 330 -7.70 -3.70 1.21
C MET A 330 -8.08 -3.04 -0.13
N GLN A 331 -8.45 -3.82 -1.14
CA GLN A 331 -8.64 -3.27 -2.49
C GLN A 331 -9.97 -2.53 -2.65
N GLU A 332 -10.97 -2.88 -1.85
CA GLU A 332 -12.27 -2.23 -1.83
C GLU A 332 -12.26 -0.93 -1.02
N GLU A 333 -11.67 -0.95 0.17
CA GLU A 333 -11.87 0.10 1.17
C GLU A 333 -10.65 1.02 1.33
N TRP A 334 -9.51 0.66 0.73
CA TRP A 334 -8.26 1.38 0.86
C TRP A 334 -7.57 1.58 -0.49
N LYS A 335 -6.69 2.57 -0.54
CA LYS A 335 -5.69 2.74 -1.58
C LYS A 335 -4.31 2.60 -0.99
N HIS A 336 -3.36 2.20 -1.81
CA HIS A 336 -1.95 2.16 -1.45
C HIS A 336 -1.05 2.84 -2.48
N SER A 337 0.16 3.18 -2.05
CA SER A 337 1.22 3.76 -2.88
C SER A 337 2.60 3.41 -2.33
N ILE A 338 3.63 3.52 -3.17
CA ILE A 338 5.02 3.63 -2.72
C ILE A 338 5.42 5.08 -2.90
N ALA A 339 5.71 5.80 -1.81
CA ALA A 339 6.04 7.22 -1.88
C ALA A 339 7.51 7.44 -2.28
N PRO A 340 7.84 8.51 -3.03
CA PRO A 340 9.21 8.97 -3.16
C PRO A 340 9.83 9.21 -1.77
N ALA A 341 11.12 8.92 -1.64
CA ALA A 341 11.90 9.22 -0.45
C ALA A 341 12.80 10.44 -0.71
N GLN A 342 13.12 11.21 0.33
CA GLN A 342 14.14 12.27 0.22
C GLN A 342 15.54 11.67 0.24
N ALA A 343 15.76 10.70 1.13
CA ALA A 343 17.00 9.94 1.28
C ALA A 343 16.67 8.45 1.43
N ILE A 344 17.64 7.61 1.10
CA ILE A 344 17.59 6.16 1.29
C ILE A 344 18.95 5.67 1.76
N ASP A 345 18.92 4.71 2.68
CA ASP A 345 20.14 4.02 3.11
C ASP A 345 20.45 2.88 2.12
N PRO A 346 21.65 2.89 1.50
CA PRO A 346 22.02 1.85 0.55
C PRO A 346 22.06 0.46 1.20
N HIS A 347 21.48 -0.53 0.53
CA HIS A 347 21.54 -1.92 0.92
C HIS A 347 22.86 -2.58 0.48
N PRO A 348 23.53 -3.41 1.32
CA PRO A 348 24.85 -3.98 0.98
C PRO A 348 24.91 -4.77 -0.33
N VAL A 349 23.79 -5.40 -0.71
CA VAL A 349 23.70 -6.20 -1.96
C VAL A 349 23.06 -5.43 -3.12
N ALA A 350 22.11 -4.54 -2.83
CA ALA A 350 21.27 -3.91 -3.86
C ALA A 350 21.62 -2.45 -4.15
N GLY A 351 22.56 -1.86 -3.39
CA GLY A 351 22.82 -0.44 -3.42
C GLY A 351 21.53 0.33 -3.13
N ASN A 352 21.13 1.18 -4.06
CA ASN A 352 19.96 2.05 -3.91
C ASN A 352 18.63 1.44 -4.38
N LYS A 353 18.63 0.15 -4.76
CA LYS A 353 17.45 -0.48 -5.36
C LYS A 353 16.58 -1.21 -4.34
N ARG A 354 15.26 -1.14 -4.56
CA ARG A 354 14.26 -1.99 -3.92
C ARG A 354 13.64 -2.91 -4.96
N ILE A 355 13.65 -4.20 -4.68
CA ILE A 355 12.88 -5.21 -5.41
C ILE A 355 11.64 -5.55 -4.60
N ASN A 356 10.49 -5.60 -5.27
CA ASN A 356 9.22 -5.98 -4.67
C ASN A 356 8.53 -7.03 -5.51
N ILE A 357 8.17 -8.16 -4.90
CA ILE A 357 7.49 -9.26 -5.55
C ILE A 357 6.06 -9.28 -5.04
N THR A 358 5.10 -8.99 -5.90
CA THR A 358 3.66 -8.98 -5.58
C THR A 358 3.03 -10.25 -6.12
N TYR A 359 2.81 -11.23 -5.25
CA TYR A 359 2.14 -12.47 -5.56
C TYR A 359 0.63 -12.26 -5.56
N ARG A 360 -0.04 -12.78 -6.58
CA ARG A 360 -1.51 -12.78 -6.66
C ARG A 360 -2.05 -14.14 -7.09
N ASP A 361 -3.31 -14.37 -6.75
CA ASP A 361 -4.07 -15.56 -7.11
C ASP A 361 -5.17 -15.15 -8.11
N TYR A 362 -4.88 -15.33 -9.41
CA TYR A 362 -5.90 -15.15 -10.44
C TYR A 362 -6.83 -16.35 -10.44
N ARG A 363 -8.11 -16.11 -10.12
CA ARG A 363 -9.05 -17.19 -9.92
C ARG A 363 -9.51 -17.77 -11.25
N ALA A 364 -9.61 -19.09 -11.32
CA ALA A 364 -10.08 -19.80 -12.52
C ALA A 364 -11.51 -19.42 -12.95
N ASP A 365 -12.37 -19.04 -11.99
CA ASP A 365 -13.73 -18.55 -12.26
C ASP A 365 -13.78 -17.09 -12.73
N MET A 366 -12.68 -16.35 -12.57
CA MET A 366 -12.48 -14.98 -13.08
C MET A 366 -11.63 -14.94 -14.36
N HIS A 367 -11.40 -16.10 -15.01
CA HIS A 367 -10.60 -16.20 -16.24
C HIS A 367 -11.12 -15.25 -17.35
N PRO A 368 -10.25 -14.62 -18.16
CA PRO A 368 -10.63 -13.67 -19.21
C PRO A 368 -11.73 -14.16 -20.17
N ARG A 369 -11.79 -15.48 -20.42
CA ARG A 369 -12.83 -16.12 -21.24
C ARG A 369 -14.26 -15.86 -20.75
N HIS A 370 -14.42 -15.60 -19.44
CA HIS A 370 -15.69 -15.29 -18.80
C HIS A 370 -15.93 -13.79 -18.64
N THR A 371 -14.90 -12.95 -18.86
CA THR A 371 -15.02 -11.51 -18.70
C THR A 371 -16.01 -10.93 -19.72
N PRO A 372 -17.06 -10.21 -19.28
CA PRO A 372 -17.99 -9.56 -20.19
C PRO A 372 -17.27 -8.63 -21.17
N LYS A 373 -17.74 -8.58 -22.42
CA LYS A 373 -17.26 -7.61 -23.41
C LYS A 373 -18.22 -6.44 -23.48
N CYS A 374 -17.70 -5.22 -23.57
CA CYS A 374 -18.51 -4.04 -23.79
C CYS A 374 -18.91 -3.89 -25.27
N ASP A 375 -19.66 -2.84 -25.59
CA ASP A 375 -20.12 -2.56 -26.96
C ASP A 375 -18.98 -2.30 -27.95
N CYS A 376 -17.80 -1.91 -27.48
CA CYS A 376 -16.59 -1.78 -28.31
C CYS A 376 -15.91 -3.13 -28.61
N GLY A 377 -16.44 -4.25 -28.12
CA GLY A 377 -15.88 -5.59 -28.31
C GLY A 377 -14.65 -5.91 -27.47
N ILE A 378 -14.25 -5.02 -26.55
CA ILE A 378 -13.13 -5.24 -25.63
C ILE A 378 -13.61 -5.81 -24.28
N PRO A 379 -12.77 -6.59 -23.58
CA PRO A 379 -13.08 -7.04 -22.22
C PRO A 379 -13.34 -5.86 -21.27
N CYS A 380 -14.35 -5.99 -20.42
CA CYS A 380 -14.67 -5.03 -19.37
C CYS A 380 -13.67 -5.12 -18.20
N VAL A 381 -13.60 -4.06 -17.41
CA VAL A 381 -12.90 -4.04 -16.13
C VAL A 381 -13.89 -4.23 -14.99
N LEU A 382 -13.56 -5.07 -14.01
CA LEU A 382 -14.33 -5.19 -12.78
C LEU A 382 -13.94 -4.06 -11.83
N ARG A 383 -14.93 -3.33 -11.31
CA ARG A 383 -14.73 -2.31 -10.28
C ARG A 383 -15.72 -2.48 -9.15
N VAL A 384 -15.43 -1.83 -8.04
CA VAL A 384 -16.30 -1.72 -6.87
C VAL A 384 -16.64 -0.26 -6.64
N VAL A 385 -17.87 0.02 -6.21
CA VAL A 385 -18.29 1.37 -5.85
C VAL A 385 -17.69 1.74 -4.50
N GLN A 386 -16.69 2.63 -4.50
CA GLN A 386 -15.98 3.02 -3.27
C GLN A 386 -16.45 4.36 -2.69
N ARG A 387 -17.11 5.22 -3.48
CA ARG A 387 -17.38 6.63 -3.10
C ARG A 387 -18.85 7.00 -2.94
N LYS A 388 -19.78 6.26 -3.55
CA LYS A 388 -21.22 6.54 -3.45
C LYS A 388 -21.84 5.67 -2.38
N LYS A 389 -22.35 6.26 -1.30
CA LYS A 389 -22.86 5.53 -0.13
C LYS A 389 -23.99 4.56 -0.47
N GLU A 390 -24.95 4.97 -1.30
CA GLU A 390 -26.12 4.18 -1.71
C GLU A 390 -25.77 2.80 -2.31
N ASN A 391 -24.65 2.74 -3.05
CA ASN A 391 -24.21 1.55 -3.75
C ASN A 391 -22.83 1.07 -3.27
N HIS A 392 -22.35 1.58 -2.13
CA HIS A 392 -21.01 1.30 -1.63
C HIS A 392 -20.77 -0.21 -1.49
N GLY A 393 -19.61 -0.67 -1.97
CA GLY A 393 -19.24 -2.08 -1.96
C GLY A 393 -19.93 -2.94 -3.04
N LYS A 394 -20.81 -2.39 -3.89
CA LYS A 394 -21.35 -3.13 -5.04
C LYS A 394 -20.34 -3.16 -6.17
N TYR A 395 -20.22 -4.33 -6.82
CA TYR A 395 -19.31 -4.55 -7.93
C TYR A 395 -20.01 -4.37 -9.28
N PHE A 396 -19.29 -3.88 -10.27
CA PHE A 396 -19.82 -3.65 -11.61
C PHE A 396 -18.73 -3.81 -12.68
N TRP A 397 -19.16 -4.23 -13.86
CA TRP A 397 -18.40 -4.25 -15.08
C TRP A 397 -18.61 -2.95 -15.84
N MET A 398 -17.53 -2.39 -16.37
CA MET A 398 -17.61 -1.22 -17.25
C MET A 398 -16.59 -1.30 -18.39
N CYS A 399 -16.81 -0.52 -19.43
CA CYS A 399 -15.86 -0.38 -20.54
C CYS A 399 -14.47 0.08 -20.03
N HIS A 400 -13.41 -0.60 -20.46
CA HIS A 400 -12.02 -0.21 -20.16
C HIS A 400 -11.33 0.51 -21.32
N GLY A 401 -12.07 0.84 -22.38
CA GLY A 401 -11.52 1.35 -23.64
C GLY A 401 -10.77 2.68 -23.50
N GLY A 402 -11.25 3.56 -22.61
CA GLY A 402 -10.61 4.85 -22.35
C GLY A 402 -9.20 4.75 -21.74
N ASN A 403 -8.84 3.59 -21.16
CA ASN A 403 -7.49 3.33 -20.64
C ASN A 403 -6.57 2.67 -21.68
N VAL A 404 -7.10 2.24 -22.82
CA VAL A 404 -6.33 1.64 -23.90
C VAL A 404 -5.85 2.75 -24.84
N PRO A 405 -4.54 2.90 -25.08
CA PRO A 405 -4.04 3.83 -26.08
C PRO A 405 -4.70 3.62 -27.45
N GLY A 406 -5.19 4.70 -28.06
CA GLY A 406 -5.82 4.66 -29.38
C GLY A 406 -7.26 4.13 -29.43
N LYS A 407 -7.89 3.82 -28.29
CA LYS A 407 -9.32 3.44 -28.25
C LYS A 407 -10.17 4.46 -27.48
N GLY A 408 -11.42 4.61 -27.91
CA GLY A 408 -12.45 5.36 -27.18
C GLY A 408 -13.10 4.52 -26.07
N SER A 409 -13.86 5.17 -25.20
CA SER A 409 -14.70 4.52 -24.18
C SER A 409 -16.18 4.57 -24.58
N CYS A 410 -16.90 3.47 -24.46
CA CYS A 410 -18.37 3.46 -24.48
C CYS A 410 -18.96 3.53 -23.07
N SER A 411 -20.28 3.73 -22.98
CA SER A 411 -21.04 3.84 -21.74
C SER A 411 -21.49 2.50 -21.15
N PHE A 412 -20.98 1.36 -21.65
CA PHE A 412 -21.35 0.03 -21.15
C PHE A 412 -21.16 -0.08 -19.63
N PHE A 413 -22.21 -0.57 -18.97
CA PHE A 413 -22.27 -0.77 -17.53
C PHE A 413 -23.12 -2.00 -17.21
N GLN A 414 -22.65 -2.86 -16.32
CA GLN A 414 -23.41 -4.00 -15.83
C GLN A 414 -23.07 -4.29 -14.36
N TRP A 415 -24.07 -4.41 -13.49
CA TRP A 415 -23.83 -4.88 -12.13
C TRP A 415 -23.27 -6.30 -12.13
N ALA A 416 -22.16 -6.50 -11.44
CA ALA A 416 -21.57 -7.82 -11.23
C ALA A 416 -22.27 -8.48 -10.04
N LYS A 417 -22.55 -9.77 -10.17
CA LYS A 417 -23.17 -10.59 -9.12
C LYS A 417 -22.19 -11.67 -8.72
N PHE A 418 -22.06 -11.87 -7.42
CA PHE A 418 -21.21 -12.90 -6.83
C PHE A 418 -22.00 -13.63 -5.75
N ASP A 419 -21.73 -14.92 -5.56
CA ASP A 419 -22.18 -15.65 -4.38
C ASP A 419 -21.38 -15.24 -3.14
N ASP A 420 -21.70 -15.77 -1.96
CA ASP A 420 -21.02 -15.37 -0.72
C ASP A 420 -19.52 -15.74 -0.67
N ASP A 421 -19.04 -16.61 -1.56
CA ASP A 421 -17.64 -17.01 -1.74
C ASP A 421 -16.94 -16.21 -2.86
N GLY A 422 -17.64 -15.22 -3.41
CA GLY A 422 -17.11 -14.33 -4.42
C GLY A 422 -17.03 -14.97 -5.81
N ALA A 423 -17.65 -16.11 -6.04
CA ALA A 423 -17.71 -16.73 -7.36
C ALA A 423 -18.75 -16.00 -8.22
N PRO A 424 -18.45 -15.68 -9.49
CA PRO A 424 -19.34 -14.90 -10.34
C PRO A 424 -20.61 -15.68 -10.69
N ILE A 425 -21.76 -15.02 -10.50
CA ILE A 425 -23.07 -15.53 -10.92
C ILE A 425 -23.37 -14.96 -12.30
N TRP A 426 -23.10 -15.77 -13.33
CA TRP A 426 -23.39 -15.40 -14.70
C TRP A 426 -24.89 -15.48 -14.96
N THR A 427 -25.56 -14.33 -14.98
CA THR A 427 -26.89 -14.27 -15.57
C THR A 427 -26.69 -14.46 -17.08
N HIS A 428 -27.03 -15.64 -17.60
CA HIS A 428 -27.15 -15.84 -19.04
C HIS A 428 -28.24 -14.88 -19.55
N THR A 429 -27.87 -13.66 -19.90
CA THR A 429 -28.69 -12.84 -20.77
C THR A 429 -28.57 -13.51 -22.13
N THR A 430 -29.54 -14.37 -22.43
CA THR A 430 -29.92 -14.73 -23.80
C THR A 430 -29.74 -13.50 -24.67
N ARG A 431 -28.66 -13.46 -25.46
CA ARG A 431 -28.60 -12.59 -26.63
C ARG A 431 -29.83 -12.97 -27.43
N LYS A 432 -30.79 -12.05 -27.57
CA LYS A 432 -31.75 -12.12 -28.66
C LYS A 432 -30.90 -12.23 -29.93
N LEU A 433 -30.87 -13.43 -30.50
CA LEU A 433 -30.51 -13.65 -31.88
C LEU A 433 -31.55 -12.84 -32.67
N ASN A 434 -31.18 -11.63 -33.08
CA ASN A 434 -31.92 -10.95 -34.13
C ASN A 434 -31.63 -11.75 -35.41
N THR A 435 -32.61 -12.57 -35.78
CA THR A 435 -32.83 -13.09 -37.14
C THR A 435 -32.90 -11.97 -38.14
#